data_AF-A0A8D8B2P2-F1
#
_entry.id   AF-A0A8D8B2P2-F1
#
_cell.length_a   1.000
_cell.length_b   1.000
_cell.length_c   1.000
_cell.angle_alpha   90.00
_cell.angle_beta   90.00
_cell.angle_gamma   90.00
#
_symmetry.space_group_name_H-M   'P 1'
#
loop_
_entity.id
_entity.type
_entity.pdbx_description
1 polymer ?
#
loop_
_entity_poly.entity_id
_entity_poly.type
_entity_poly.pdbx_seq_one_letter_code
_entity_poly.pdbx_strand_id
1 'polypeptide(L)'
;KVDNGPWVGYEYPEYQGQQFILEKGDYPCYQAWSGNSSYRTEHMLSFRPIKCANRSDSKITMYECEDMMRRKFEMCDDYPSLMAMGWCSKEVPSIKVNSGAWVGYQFPGY
;
A
#
# COMPACT_ATOMS: atom_id res chain seq x y z
N LYS A 1 18.52 -2.58 6.35
CA LYS A 1 18.74 -1.19 5.88
C LYS A 1 18.35 -1.11 4.40
N VAL A 2 17.71 -0.02 4.00
CA VAL A 2 17.40 0.30 2.59
C VAL A 2 18.09 1.62 2.24
N ASP A 3 19.14 1.56 1.43
CA ASP A 3 19.89 2.75 1.00
C ASP A 3 19.18 3.51 -0.12
N ASN A 4 18.57 2.77 -1.05
CA ASN A 4 17.78 3.28 -2.17
C ASN A 4 16.48 2.48 -2.27
N GLY A 5 15.34 3.16 -2.31
CA GLY A 5 14.02 2.53 -2.34
C GLY A 5 13.02 3.32 -3.20
N PRO A 6 11.72 3.00 -3.11
CA PRO A 6 11.12 2.03 -2.19
C PRO A 6 11.16 0.58 -2.69
N TRP A 7 11.09 -0.37 -1.74
CA TRP A 7 10.97 -1.80 -1.96
C TRP A 7 9.69 -2.34 -1.33
N VAL A 8 9.23 -3.50 -1.80
CA VAL A 8 8.28 -4.32 -1.07
C VAL A 8 8.93 -5.66 -0.70
N GLY A 9 8.89 -5.97 0.59
CA GLY A 9 9.25 -7.26 1.15
C GLY A 9 8.01 -8.13 1.32
N TYR A 10 8.21 -9.44 1.23
CA TYR A 10 7.16 -10.45 1.34
C TYR A 10 7.51 -11.45 2.42
N GLU A 11 6.49 -11.91 3.14
CA GLU A 11 6.64 -12.92 4.18
C GLU A 11 7.24 -14.23 3.65
N TYR A 12 6.78 -14.70 2.50
CA TYR A 12 7.21 -15.97 1.91
C TYR A 12 8.09 -15.78 0.65
N PRO A 13 8.78 -16.84 0.19
CA PRO A 13 9.44 -16.84 -1.10
C PRO A 13 8.47 -16.54 -2.26
N GLU A 14 9.01 -16.22 -3.43
CA GLU A 14 8.24 -16.03 -4.67
C GLU A 14 7.11 -14.98 -4.57
N TYR A 15 7.33 -13.94 -3.77
CA TYR A 15 6.45 -12.78 -3.61
C TYR A 15 5.06 -13.14 -3.06
N GLN A 16 5.02 -14.08 -2.12
CA GLN A 16 3.77 -14.56 -1.49
C GLN A 16 3.61 -14.07 -0.04
N GLY A 17 2.38 -14.09 0.45
CA GLY A 17 2.05 -13.74 1.84
C GLY A 17 1.94 -12.24 2.10
N GLN A 18 2.12 -11.85 3.36
CA GLN A 18 2.02 -10.46 3.79
C GLN A 18 3.07 -9.58 3.10
N GLN A 19 2.65 -8.36 2.72
CA GLN A 19 3.50 -7.36 2.07
C GLN A 19 3.91 -6.28 3.06
N PHE A 20 5.17 -5.86 2.97
CA PHE A 20 5.78 -4.82 3.80
C PHE A 20 6.48 -3.79 2.93
N ILE A 21 6.13 -2.51 3.09
CA ILE A 21 6.73 -1.43 2.32
C ILE A 21 7.97 -0.92 3.05
N LEU A 22 9.09 -0.92 2.34
CA LEU A 22 10.40 -0.52 2.87
C LEU A 22 10.87 0.70 2.10
N GLU A 23 10.69 1.87 2.71
CA GLU A 23 11.25 3.12 2.24
C GLU A 23 12.73 3.22 2.58
N LYS A 24 13.40 4.29 2.14
CA LYS A 24 14.78 4.55 2.51
C LYS A 24 14.88 4.73 4.03
N GLY A 25 15.67 3.88 4.69
CA GLY A 25 15.78 3.90 6.14
C GLY A 25 16.48 2.70 6.75
N ASP A 26 16.67 2.77 8.07
CA ASP A 26 17.25 1.71 8.87
C ASP A 26 16.15 0.91 9.58
N TYR A 27 16.19 -0.41 9.42
CA TYR A 27 15.24 -1.36 9.98
C TYR A 27 16.02 -2.39 10.80
N PRO A 28 16.37 -2.07 12.07
CA PRO A 28 17.28 -2.89 12.87
C PRO A 28 16.65 -4.18 13.41
N CYS A 29 15.33 -4.25 13.47
CA CYS A 29 14.58 -5.42 13.95
C CYS A 29 13.25 -5.55 13.21
N TYR A 30 12.56 -6.67 13.38
CA TYR A 30 11.29 -6.93 12.67
C TYR A 30 10.20 -5.91 13.00
N GLN A 31 10.18 -5.40 14.24
CA GLN A 31 9.21 -4.41 14.70
C GLN A 31 9.31 -3.09 13.93
N ALA A 32 10.48 -2.78 13.36
CA ALA A 32 10.70 -1.56 12.59
C ALA A 32 10.00 -1.57 11.22
N TRP A 33 9.68 -2.75 10.67
CA TRP A 33 9.00 -2.89 9.37
C TRP A 33 7.63 -3.54 9.46
N SER A 34 7.33 -4.30 10.51
CA SER A 34 6.08 -5.07 10.59
C SER A 34 4.87 -4.18 10.88
N GLY A 35 5.06 -3.02 11.53
CA GLY A 35 4.08 -1.93 11.73
C GLY A 35 2.86 -2.27 12.60
N ASN A 36 2.39 -3.51 12.57
CA ASN A 36 1.15 -3.97 13.17
C ASN A 36 1.43 -5.02 14.27
N SER A 37 0.86 -4.80 15.46
CA SER A 37 1.00 -5.73 16.59
C SER A 37 0.12 -6.99 16.46
N SER A 38 -0.92 -6.96 15.62
CA SER A 38 -1.91 -8.05 15.51
C SER A 38 -1.46 -9.20 14.61
N TYR A 39 -0.56 -8.95 13.65
CA TYR A 39 0.04 -9.96 12.80
C TYR A 39 1.55 -9.96 13.01
N ARG A 40 2.02 -10.81 13.94
CA ARG A 40 3.45 -10.95 14.24
C ARG A 40 4.06 -11.99 13.31
N THR A 41 4.97 -11.53 12.46
CA THR A 41 5.85 -12.39 11.67
C THR A 41 7.26 -11.82 11.70
N GLU A 42 8.24 -12.69 11.85
CA GLU A 42 9.67 -12.35 11.74
C GLU A 42 10.20 -12.71 10.35
N HIS A 43 9.35 -13.27 9.49
CA HIS A 43 9.71 -13.75 8.17
C HIS A 43 9.56 -12.63 7.13
N MET A 44 10.63 -12.43 6.36
CA MET A 44 10.64 -11.61 5.15
C MET A 44 11.63 -12.24 4.16
N LEU A 45 11.11 -13.04 3.24
CA LEU A 45 11.87 -14.03 2.50
C LEU A 45 12.03 -13.70 1.00
N SER A 46 11.30 -12.73 0.46
CA SER A 46 11.51 -12.23 -0.90
C SER A 46 11.25 -10.73 -1.03
N PHE A 47 11.86 -10.10 -2.04
CA PHE A 47 11.90 -8.64 -2.19
C PHE A 47 11.80 -8.23 -3.66
N ARG A 48 11.08 -7.15 -3.95
CA ARG A 48 11.13 -6.49 -5.28
C ARG A 48 11.20 -4.97 -5.16
N PRO A 49 11.92 -4.28 -6.04
CA PRO A 49 11.91 -2.82 -6.10
C PRO A 49 10.58 -2.32 -6.66
N ILE A 50 10.07 -1.20 -6.14
CA ILE A 50 8.87 -0.54 -6.64
C ILE A 50 9.28 0.55 -7.63
N LYS A 51 9.53 0.15 -8.88
CA LYS A 51 10.10 1.04 -9.91
C LYS A 51 9.18 2.17 -10.34
N CYS A 52 7.87 2.00 -10.22
CA CYS A 52 6.88 3.02 -10.61
C CYS A 52 6.55 4.00 -9.48
N ALA A 53 7.19 3.90 -8.31
CA ALA A 53 6.97 4.83 -7.23
C ALA A 53 7.47 6.23 -7.61
N ASN A 54 6.53 7.14 -7.90
CA ASN A 54 6.81 8.53 -8.20
C ASN A 54 5.72 9.42 -7.57
N ARG A 55 6.04 10.00 -6.41
CA ARG A 55 5.06 10.76 -5.62
C ARG A 55 4.45 11.95 -6.37
N SER A 56 5.21 12.63 -7.23
CA SER A 56 4.73 13.84 -7.91
C SER A 56 3.72 13.57 -9.03
N ASP A 57 3.63 12.33 -9.51
CA ASP A 57 2.75 11.93 -10.61
C ASP A 57 1.86 10.74 -10.20
N SER A 58 1.73 10.46 -8.90
CA SER A 58 0.89 9.37 -8.41
C SER A 58 -0.59 9.72 -8.56
N LYS A 59 -1.35 8.83 -9.21
CA LYS A 59 -2.79 9.01 -9.41
C LYS A 59 -3.53 7.68 -9.37
N ILE A 60 -4.61 7.64 -8.59
CA ILE A 60 -5.46 6.46 -8.45
C ILE A 60 -6.93 6.84 -8.60
N THR A 61 -7.75 5.89 -9.03
CA THR A 61 -9.19 6.05 -9.10
C THR A 61 -9.87 4.86 -8.44
N MET A 62 -10.77 5.14 -7.52
CA MET A 62 -11.62 4.15 -6.84
C MET A 62 -13.03 4.20 -7.41
N TYR A 63 -13.71 3.05 -7.44
CA TYR A 63 -15.06 2.90 -7.97
C TYR A 63 -15.98 2.22 -6.96
N GLU A 64 -17.24 2.66 -6.89
CA GLU A 64 -18.23 2.13 -5.94
C GLU A 64 -18.68 0.69 -6.26
N CYS A 65 -18.40 0.21 -7.48
CA CYS A 65 -18.74 -1.15 -7.90
C CYS A 65 -17.54 -1.85 -8.54
N GLU A 66 -17.67 -3.17 -8.71
CA GLU A 66 -16.76 -3.98 -9.50
C GLU A 66 -16.72 -3.49 -10.96
N ASP A 67 -15.73 -3.96 -11.73
CA ASP A 67 -15.55 -3.63 -13.15
C ASP A 67 -15.52 -2.13 -13.48
N MET A 68 -15.03 -1.31 -12.55
CA MET A 68 -14.87 0.14 -12.72
C MET A 68 -16.17 0.89 -13.02
N MET A 69 -17.30 0.42 -12.46
CA MET A 69 -18.62 1.00 -12.69
C MET A 69 -19.03 2.05 -11.64
N ARG A 70 -20.08 2.81 -11.98
CA ARG A 70 -20.72 3.85 -11.14
C ARG A 70 -19.80 5.02 -10.77
N ARG A 71 -20.06 5.64 -9.62
CA ARG A 71 -19.35 6.82 -9.15
C ARG A 71 -17.89 6.46 -8.93
N LYS A 72 -17.02 7.38 -9.37
CA LYS A 72 -15.58 7.27 -9.23
C LYS A 72 -15.05 8.41 -8.36
N PHE A 73 -13.99 8.12 -7.62
CA PHE A 73 -13.24 9.10 -6.84
C PHE A 73 -11.79 9.04 -7.27
N GLU A 74 -11.25 10.18 -7.66
CA GLU A 74 -9.87 10.32 -8.13
C GLU A 74 -9.03 10.93 -7.03
N MET A 75 -7.87 10.32 -6.76
CA MET A 75 -6.99 10.70 -5.66
C MET A 75 -5.56 10.85 -6.19
N CYS A 76 -4.86 11.85 -5.68
CA CYS A 76 -3.47 12.17 -6.03
C CYS A 76 -2.59 12.45 -4.80
N ASP A 77 -3.12 12.25 -3.59
CA ASP A 77 -2.42 12.45 -2.33
C ASP A 77 -2.76 11.31 -1.36
N ASP A 78 -2.12 11.30 -0.20
CA ASP A 78 -2.30 10.30 0.85
C ASP A 78 -3.59 10.58 1.64
N TYR A 79 -4.39 9.53 1.85
CA TYR A 79 -5.64 9.63 2.63
C TYR A 79 -5.63 8.64 3.80
N PRO A 80 -5.39 9.09 5.04
CA PRO A 80 -5.40 8.21 6.20
C PRO A 80 -6.80 7.69 6.55
N SER A 81 -7.87 8.28 6.00
CA SER A 81 -9.25 7.80 6.19
C SER A 81 -10.09 8.06 4.94
N LEU A 82 -10.50 6.98 4.26
CA LEU A 82 -11.41 7.05 3.12
C LEU A 82 -12.76 7.64 3.52
N MET A 83 -13.28 7.29 4.70
CA MET A 83 -14.55 7.85 5.20
C MET A 83 -14.46 9.37 5.42
N ALA A 84 -13.33 9.88 5.92
CA ALA A 84 -13.13 11.32 6.09
C ALA A 84 -13.03 12.08 4.75
N MET A 85 -12.57 11.40 3.69
CA MET A 85 -12.59 11.92 2.31
C MET A 85 -14.03 12.01 1.75
N GLY A 86 -15.02 11.39 2.39
CA GLY A 86 -16.39 11.28 1.90
C GLY A 86 -16.68 9.98 1.14
N TRP A 87 -15.81 8.97 1.24
CA TRP A 87 -16.13 7.63 0.77
C TRP A 87 -17.15 6.96 1.70
N CYS A 88 -18.37 6.77 1.19
CA CYS A 88 -19.50 6.32 2.01
C CYS A 88 -19.60 4.80 2.19
N SER A 89 -18.72 4.02 1.56
CA SER A 89 -18.72 2.56 1.65
C SER A 89 -17.62 2.07 2.58
N LYS A 90 -17.81 0.90 3.21
CA LYS A 90 -16.75 0.21 3.95
C LYS A 90 -15.77 -0.53 3.03
N GLU A 91 -16.18 -0.73 1.79
CA GLU A 91 -15.45 -1.52 0.80
C GLU A 91 -15.07 -0.65 -0.39
N VAL A 92 -14.05 -1.10 -1.11
CA VAL A 92 -13.57 -0.49 -2.35
C VAL A 92 -13.55 -1.60 -3.41
N PRO A 93 -14.68 -1.83 -4.11
CA PRO A 93 -14.83 -3.03 -4.94
C PRO A 93 -13.89 -3.07 -6.15
N SER A 94 -13.56 -1.91 -6.74
CA SER A 94 -12.54 -1.85 -7.79
C SER A 94 -11.74 -0.57 -7.76
N ILE A 95 -10.49 -0.70 -8.20
CA ILE A 95 -9.48 0.36 -8.18
C ILE A 95 -8.73 0.33 -9.51
N LYS A 96 -8.43 1.51 -10.03
CA LYS A 96 -7.54 1.70 -11.18
C LYS A 96 -6.36 2.56 -10.75
N VAL A 97 -5.16 1.99 -10.82
CA VAL A 97 -3.92 2.76 -10.67
C VAL A 97 -3.62 3.41 -12.01
N ASN A 98 -3.74 4.74 -12.08
CA ASN A 98 -3.47 5.48 -13.32
C ASN A 98 -1.96 5.72 -13.49
N SER A 99 -1.28 5.99 -12.38
CA SER A 99 0.17 6.22 -12.32
C SER A 99 0.68 6.12 -10.88
N GLY A 100 1.98 5.91 -10.73
CA GLY A 100 2.63 5.79 -9.42
C GLY A 100 2.57 4.39 -8.82
N ALA A 101 2.74 4.32 -7.50
CA ALA A 101 2.54 3.13 -6.68
C ALA A 101 1.71 3.52 -5.45
N TRP A 102 0.79 2.66 -5.05
CA TRP A 102 -0.16 2.91 -3.96
C TRP A 102 -0.19 1.74 -3.01
N VAL A 103 -0.41 2.03 -1.73
CA VAL A 103 -0.49 1.04 -0.66
C VAL A 103 -1.86 1.18 -0.01
N GLY A 104 -2.68 0.14 -0.12
CA GLY A 104 -4.00 0.09 0.51
C GLY A 104 -3.90 -0.54 1.89
N TYR A 105 -4.53 0.09 2.87
CA TYR A 105 -4.58 -0.40 4.25
C TYR A 105 -6.02 -0.77 4.61
N GLN A 106 -6.19 -1.82 5.40
CA GLN A 106 -7.50 -2.30 5.83
C GLN A 106 -8.18 -1.31 6.79
N PHE A 107 -7.39 -0.59 7.59
CA PHE A 107 -7.87 0.32 8.61
C PHE A 107 -7.39 1.76 8.38
N PRO A 108 -8.10 2.77 8.89
CA PRO A 108 -7.64 4.14 8.85
C PRO A 108 -6.33 4.33 9.63
N GLY A 109 -5.48 5.26 9.18
CA GLY A 109 -4.23 5.63 9.86
C GLY A 109 -2.99 4.83 9.44
N TYR A 110 -3.11 4.05 8.35
CA TYR A 110 -2.09 3.14 7.81
C TYR A 110 -1.85 1.92 8.72
#